data_AF-A0A8S1HY86-F1
#
_entry.id   AF-A0A8S1HY86-F1
#
_cell.length_a   1.000
_cell.length_b   1.000
_cell.length_c   1.000
_cell.angle_alpha   90.00
_cell.angle_beta   90.00
_cell.angle_gamma   90.00
#
_symmetry.space_group_name_H-M   'P 1'
#
loop_
_entity.id
_entity.type
_entity.pdbx_description
1 polymer ?
#
loop_
_entity_poly.entity_id
_entity_poly.type
_entity_poly.pdbx_seq_one_letter_code
_entity_poly.pdbx_strand_id
1 'polypeptide(L)'
;MELILESSADICRCWTSGNGKPAQWWQEGSIITRGKFFYECSRGQLAPRGCFSADEKKVQIGQTFQQDGYEFLCSLGADGYLEFKYSGCISQEGKTYGVGQTWADPKNTYYFKCKEDGQVVKKVAEGCIAHDKQRRVPLGETDDFQGYTYKCQEKSNGVIQMCSVGCIHEGVRYAVGQQWQDGDYLYYCKTQGGKCTKQCIGCYANGDKLFDGQRYKKDGTTFQCEIRRGIRRHRAVGCVISENGKEVNKVIGCRWYLHSQDSKIEQTCETNGQATKVVTVGCIFRQDGFDRIFLEPGRYTIWNLPKQQKAIGIACRETSTGADLETFNVEQLESRTVGLKYDTPRGK
;
A
#
# COMPACT_ATOMS: atom_id res chain seq x y z
N MET A 1 -26.70 66.33 83.29
CA MET A 1 -25.51 65.70 82.67
C MET A 1 -25.86 64.26 82.41
N GLU A 2 -26.35 63.97 81.22
CA GLU A 2 -26.18 62.68 80.54
C GLU A 2 -26.63 62.92 79.10
N LEU A 3 -25.65 63.28 78.26
CA LEU A 3 -25.80 63.27 76.82
C LEU A 3 -25.87 61.81 76.41
N ILE A 4 -27.06 61.36 75.99
CA ILE A 4 -27.21 60.11 75.26
C ILE A 4 -26.51 60.30 73.92
N LEU A 5 -25.24 59.90 73.86
CA LEU A 5 -24.54 59.62 72.62
C LEU A 5 -25.11 58.31 72.07
N GLU A 6 -26.19 58.39 71.30
CA GLU A 6 -26.47 57.36 70.31
C GLU A 6 -25.28 57.37 69.35
N SER A 7 -24.40 56.38 69.50
CA SER A 7 -23.33 56.18 68.54
C SER A 7 -23.97 55.84 67.19
N SER A 8 -23.81 56.75 66.25
CA SER A 8 -23.96 56.49 64.83
C SER A 8 -22.89 55.49 64.39
N ALA A 9 -23.01 54.24 64.83
CA ALA A 9 -22.41 53.13 64.12
C ALA A 9 -23.17 53.08 62.79
N ASP A 10 -22.64 53.80 61.80
CA ASP A 10 -23.13 53.82 60.43
C ASP A 10 -23.59 52.43 60.06
N ILE A 11 -24.91 52.28 59.94
CA ILE A 11 -25.55 51.01 59.71
C ILE A 11 -25.20 50.61 58.28
N CYS A 12 -24.04 49.99 58.10
CA CYS A 12 -23.50 49.48 56.85
C CYS A 12 -24.31 48.25 56.42
N ARG A 13 -25.59 48.47 56.10
CA ARG A 13 -26.49 47.47 55.54
C ARG A 13 -26.61 47.67 54.05
N CYS A 14 -26.81 46.57 53.32
CA CYS A 14 -26.97 46.61 51.87
C CYS A 14 -28.44 46.40 51.51
N TRP A 15 -29.03 47.29 50.72
CA TRP A 15 -30.38 47.13 50.18
C TRP A 15 -30.31 46.42 48.83
N THR A 16 -30.73 45.15 48.77
CA THR A 16 -30.73 44.37 47.52
C THR A 16 -31.67 43.18 47.59
N SER A 17 -32.13 42.72 46.43
CA SER A 17 -32.70 41.37 46.27
C SER A 17 -31.59 40.32 46.22
N GLY A 18 -31.89 39.10 46.65
CA GLY A 18 -30.97 37.97 46.58
C GLY A 18 -31.42 36.79 47.45
N ASN A 19 -30.75 35.65 47.32
CA ASN A 19 -31.12 34.40 48.01
C ASN A 19 -32.59 34.00 47.80
N GLY A 20 -33.13 34.26 46.60
CA GLY A 20 -34.54 33.97 46.26
C GLY A 20 -35.58 34.90 46.92
N LYS A 21 -35.14 35.97 47.61
CA LYS A 21 -36.02 36.92 48.32
C LYS A 21 -36.10 38.28 47.61
N PRO A 22 -37.20 39.03 47.78
CA PRO A 22 -37.31 40.41 47.32
C PRO A 22 -36.30 41.32 48.01
N ALA A 23 -36.16 42.54 47.52
CA ALA A 23 -35.20 43.50 48.07
C ALA A 23 -35.49 43.79 49.56
N GLN A 24 -34.45 43.66 50.38
CA GLN A 24 -34.49 43.92 51.82
C GLN A 24 -33.11 44.39 52.30
N TRP A 25 -33.05 44.89 53.53
CA TRP A 25 -31.79 45.25 54.18
C TRP A 25 -31.04 44.00 54.67
N TRP A 26 -29.82 43.80 54.17
CA TRP A 26 -28.91 42.75 54.61
C TRP A 26 -27.86 43.34 55.56
N GLN A 27 -27.50 42.60 56.61
CA GLN A 27 -26.50 43.01 57.59
C GLN A 27 -25.08 42.96 56.99
N GLU A 28 -24.16 43.77 57.51
CA GLU A 28 -22.72 43.69 57.19
C GLU A 28 -22.23 42.23 57.35
N GLY A 29 -21.42 41.76 56.39
CA GLY A 29 -20.93 40.38 56.32
C GLY A 29 -21.92 39.36 55.75
N SER A 30 -23.17 39.75 55.47
CA SER A 30 -24.15 38.83 54.88
C SER A 30 -23.75 38.40 53.47
N ILE A 31 -23.83 37.09 53.17
CA ILE A 31 -23.64 36.56 51.82
C ILE A 31 -24.96 36.57 51.06
N ILE A 32 -24.96 37.25 49.91
CA ILE A 32 -26.12 37.45 49.05
C ILE A 32 -25.86 36.84 47.69
N THR A 33 -26.65 35.84 47.31
CA THR A 33 -26.63 35.18 46.00
C THR A 33 -27.57 35.88 45.03
N ARG A 34 -27.07 36.23 43.85
CA ARG A 34 -27.85 36.77 42.72
C ARG A 34 -27.54 35.95 41.47
N GLY A 35 -28.46 35.09 41.06
CA GLY A 35 -28.25 34.16 39.95
C GLY A 35 -27.05 33.26 40.22
N LYS A 36 -26.04 33.30 39.34
CA LYS A 36 -24.83 32.47 39.42
C LYS A 36 -23.68 33.12 40.19
N PHE A 37 -23.92 34.22 40.90
CA PHE A 37 -22.88 34.98 41.60
C PHE A 37 -23.26 35.20 43.06
N PHE A 38 -22.25 35.30 43.93
CA PHE A 38 -22.43 35.70 45.31
C PHE A 38 -21.55 36.89 45.69
N TYR A 39 -22.13 37.69 46.57
CA TYR A 39 -21.58 38.94 47.06
C TYR A 39 -21.59 38.91 48.57
N GLU A 40 -20.75 39.73 49.19
CA GLU A 40 -20.81 40.03 50.61
C GLU A 40 -21.24 41.47 50.79
N CYS A 41 -22.18 41.71 51.70
CA CYS A 41 -22.48 43.08 52.10
C CYS A 41 -21.29 43.62 52.90
N SER A 42 -20.58 44.60 52.34
CA SER A 42 -19.54 45.31 53.06
C SER A 42 -19.60 46.81 52.85
N ARG A 43 -19.59 47.56 53.97
CA ARG A 43 -19.63 49.03 54.01
C ARG A 43 -20.81 49.60 53.22
N GLY A 44 -21.97 48.95 53.33
CA GLY A 44 -23.20 49.35 52.62
C GLY A 44 -23.21 49.06 51.11
N GLN A 45 -22.19 48.36 50.58
CA GLN A 45 -22.11 47.96 49.17
C GLN A 45 -21.96 46.45 49.01
N LEU A 46 -22.34 45.92 47.84
CA LEU A 46 -22.14 44.51 47.51
C LEU A 46 -20.72 44.30 46.97
N ALA A 47 -19.84 43.75 47.82
CA ALA A 47 -18.52 43.33 47.40
C ALA A 47 -18.62 41.99 46.64
N PRO A 48 -18.14 41.90 45.39
CA PRO A 48 -18.14 40.64 44.65
C PRO A 48 -17.22 39.63 45.35
N ARG A 49 -17.71 38.41 45.57
CA ARG A 49 -16.93 37.34 46.23
C ARG A 49 -16.66 36.15 45.34
N GLY A 50 -17.59 35.80 44.46
CA GLY A 50 -17.35 34.71 43.53
C GLY A 50 -18.60 34.24 42.80
N CYS A 51 -18.47 33.07 42.22
CA CYS A 51 -19.43 32.47 41.32
C CYS A 51 -19.95 31.15 41.88
N PHE A 52 -21.05 30.65 41.33
CA PHE A 52 -21.55 29.30 41.54
C PHE A 52 -21.32 28.44 40.31
N SER A 53 -20.74 27.25 40.51
CA SER A 53 -20.72 26.20 39.49
C SER A 53 -22.11 25.59 39.28
N ALA A 54 -22.26 24.73 38.26
CA ALA A 54 -23.53 24.05 37.99
C ALA A 54 -24.03 23.16 39.14
N ASP A 55 -23.15 22.67 40.01
CA ASP A 55 -23.48 21.90 41.22
C ASP A 55 -23.62 22.79 42.47
N GLU A 56 -23.85 24.09 42.27
CA GLU A 56 -24.08 25.10 43.32
C GLU A 56 -22.93 25.25 44.33
N LYS A 57 -21.71 24.85 43.96
CA LYS A 57 -20.52 25.11 44.78
C LYS A 57 -20.02 26.53 44.59
N LYS A 58 -19.60 27.14 45.71
CA LYS A 58 -18.99 28.48 45.70
C LYS A 58 -17.56 28.40 45.14
N VAL A 59 -17.32 29.12 44.06
CA VAL A 59 -16.03 29.29 43.41
C VAL A 59 -15.56 30.72 43.66
N GLN A 60 -14.41 30.91 44.31
CA GLN A 60 -13.89 32.25 44.58
C GLN A 60 -13.41 32.93 43.29
N ILE A 61 -13.34 34.26 43.29
CA ILE A 61 -12.73 35.02 42.18
C ILE A 61 -11.29 34.53 41.96
N GLY A 62 -10.93 34.29 40.70
CA GLY A 62 -9.63 33.74 40.30
C GLY A 62 -9.56 32.21 40.30
N GLN A 63 -10.58 31.52 40.82
CA GLN A 63 -10.65 30.06 40.78
C GLN A 63 -11.40 29.54 39.55
N THR A 64 -11.10 28.29 39.19
CA THR A 64 -11.70 27.61 38.04
C THR A 64 -12.63 26.47 38.46
N PHE A 65 -13.53 26.10 37.58
CA PHE A 65 -14.35 24.90 37.69
C PHE A 65 -14.66 24.33 36.30
N GLN A 66 -14.97 23.05 36.25
CA GLN A 66 -15.26 22.33 35.01
C GLN A 66 -16.76 22.18 34.80
N GLN A 67 -17.24 22.48 33.59
CA GLN A 67 -18.63 22.30 33.21
C GLN A 67 -18.76 22.12 31.69
N ASP A 68 -19.64 21.21 31.24
CA ASP A 68 -20.00 21.01 29.83
C ASP A 68 -18.80 20.80 28.87
N GLY A 69 -17.72 20.19 29.37
CA GLY A 69 -16.50 19.93 28.59
C GLY A 69 -15.51 21.11 28.52
N TYR A 70 -15.75 22.16 29.29
CA TYR A 70 -14.91 23.36 29.37
C TYR A 70 -14.51 23.69 30.81
N GLU A 71 -13.37 24.34 30.95
CA GLU A 71 -13.00 24.99 32.19
C GLU A 71 -13.41 26.46 32.15
N PHE A 72 -14.07 26.90 33.22
CA PHE A 72 -14.49 28.26 33.44
C PHE A 72 -13.68 28.89 34.57
N LEU A 73 -13.23 30.12 34.36
CA LEU A 73 -12.64 30.99 35.37
C LEU A 73 -13.71 31.94 35.89
N CYS A 74 -13.90 31.98 37.21
CA CYS A 74 -14.67 33.03 37.87
C CYS A 74 -13.80 34.29 37.91
N SER A 75 -14.12 35.29 37.10
CA SER A 75 -13.32 36.52 36.99
C SER A 75 -14.13 37.75 37.34
N LEU A 76 -13.42 38.78 37.82
CA LEU A 76 -13.98 40.10 38.01
C LEU A 76 -13.59 40.95 36.78
N GLY A 77 -14.60 41.39 36.04
CA GLY A 77 -14.44 42.25 34.86
C GLY A 77 -13.88 43.61 35.24
N ALA A 78 -13.34 44.33 34.25
CA ALA A 78 -12.79 45.67 34.43
C ALA A 78 -13.88 46.70 34.81
N ASP A 79 -15.14 46.38 34.54
CA ASP A 79 -16.35 47.11 34.92
C ASP A 79 -16.80 46.83 36.37
N GLY A 80 -16.11 45.93 37.08
CA GLY A 80 -16.42 45.55 38.45
C GLY A 80 -17.51 44.49 38.58
N TYR A 81 -17.97 43.89 37.47
CA TYR A 81 -18.97 42.82 37.50
C TYR A 81 -18.33 41.43 37.42
N LEU A 82 -18.95 40.44 38.05
CA LEU A 82 -18.51 39.05 38.00
C LEU A 82 -18.92 38.42 36.67
N GLU A 83 -17.99 37.71 36.04
CA GLU A 83 -18.19 37.04 34.75
C GLU A 83 -17.52 35.66 34.73
N PHE A 84 -18.06 34.76 33.92
CA PHE A 84 -17.42 33.47 33.60
C PHE A 84 -16.63 33.59 32.32
N LYS A 85 -15.34 33.29 32.37
CA LYS A 85 -14.50 33.19 31.17
C LYS A 85 -14.15 31.75 30.88
N TYR A 86 -14.19 31.38 29.60
CA TYR A 86 -13.63 30.12 29.17
C TYR A 86 -12.10 30.19 29.32
N SER A 87 -11.52 29.34 30.18
CA SER A 87 -10.08 29.28 30.42
C SER A 87 -9.41 28.09 29.72
N GLY A 88 -10.17 27.04 29.42
CA GLY A 88 -9.60 25.83 28.81
C GLY A 88 -10.63 24.82 28.32
N CYS A 89 -10.11 23.83 27.59
CA CYS A 89 -10.86 22.71 27.05
C CYS A 89 -10.60 21.47 27.91
N ILE A 90 -11.59 20.60 28.06
CA ILE A 90 -11.46 19.36 28.84
C ILE A 90 -11.34 18.16 27.89
N SER A 91 -10.38 17.26 28.17
CA SER A 91 -10.26 15.98 27.47
C SER A 91 -11.35 14.99 27.88
N GLN A 92 -11.45 13.87 27.16
CA GLN A 92 -12.37 12.78 27.53
C GLN A 92 -12.04 12.16 28.90
N GLU A 93 -10.80 12.35 29.38
CA GLU A 93 -10.31 11.85 30.68
C GLU A 93 -10.47 12.89 31.80
N GLY A 94 -11.12 14.03 31.54
CA GLY A 94 -11.37 15.08 32.54
C GLY A 94 -10.20 16.04 32.77
N LYS A 95 -9.11 15.94 31.99
CA LYS A 95 -7.94 16.83 32.12
C LYS A 95 -8.17 18.15 31.39
N THR A 96 -7.89 19.27 32.06
CA THR A 96 -7.93 20.61 31.45
C THR A 96 -6.69 20.86 30.59
N TYR A 97 -6.91 21.50 29.44
CA TYR A 97 -5.91 22.06 28.56
C TYR A 97 -6.22 23.53 28.27
N GLY A 98 -5.29 24.42 28.60
CA GLY A 98 -5.41 25.84 28.31
C GLY A 98 -5.36 26.16 26.82
N VAL A 99 -5.70 27.39 26.46
CA VAL A 99 -5.63 27.87 25.07
C VAL A 99 -4.24 27.63 24.48
N GLY A 100 -4.20 27.12 23.25
CA GLY A 100 -2.97 26.78 22.54
C GLY A 100 -2.38 25.41 22.89
N GLN A 101 -2.75 24.82 24.02
CA GLN A 101 -2.29 23.49 24.41
C GLN A 101 -2.96 22.40 23.56
N THR A 102 -2.25 21.28 23.45
CA THR A 102 -2.59 20.17 22.56
C THR A 102 -2.46 18.83 23.25
N TRP A 103 -3.34 17.89 22.93
CA TRP A 103 -3.36 16.55 23.53
C TRP A 103 -3.86 15.49 22.58
N ALA A 104 -3.41 14.25 22.77
CA ALA A 104 -3.87 13.12 21.99
C ALA A 104 -5.23 12.61 22.51
N ASP A 105 -5.99 11.96 21.64
CA ASP A 105 -7.14 11.16 22.07
C ASP A 105 -6.69 9.94 22.89
N PRO A 106 -7.61 9.28 23.65
CA PRO A 106 -7.23 8.14 24.49
C PRO A 106 -6.61 6.96 23.74
N LYS A 107 -6.89 6.80 22.43
CA LYS A 107 -6.30 5.72 21.62
C LYS A 107 -4.96 6.11 20.98
N ASN A 108 -4.47 7.33 21.21
CA ASN A 108 -3.26 7.88 20.61
C ASN A 108 -3.24 7.72 19.08
N THR A 109 -4.30 8.22 18.44
CA THR A 109 -4.58 8.15 17.00
C THR A 109 -4.68 9.51 16.34
N TYR A 110 -5.19 10.52 17.05
CA TYR A 110 -5.22 11.91 16.60
C TYR A 110 -5.12 12.85 17.79
N TYR A 111 -4.89 14.14 17.53
CA TYR A 111 -4.71 15.13 18.58
C TYR A 111 -5.59 16.36 18.37
N PHE A 112 -5.94 16.96 19.50
CA PHE A 112 -6.72 18.17 19.59
C PHE A 112 -5.85 19.35 20.00
N LYS A 113 -6.36 20.54 19.74
CA LYS A 113 -5.90 21.81 20.26
C LYS A 113 -7.06 22.57 20.87
N CYS A 114 -6.83 23.18 22.02
CA CYS A 114 -7.77 24.16 22.55
C CYS A 114 -7.52 25.50 21.85
N LYS A 115 -8.50 26.00 21.10
CA LYS A 115 -8.41 27.27 20.38
C LYS A 115 -9.42 28.26 20.92
N GLU A 116 -9.06 29.53 20.95
CA GLU A 116 -10.03 30.60 21.14
C GLU A 116 -10.97 30.70 19.94
N ASP A 117 -12.23 30.98 20.21
CA ASP A 117 -13.25 31.30 19.23
C ASP A 117 -14.15 32.41 19.78
N GLY A 118 -13.72 33.65 19.61
CA GLY A 118 -14.36 34.81 20.21
C GLY A 118 -14.26 34.79 21.74
N GLN A 119 -15.40 34.80 22.43
CA GLN A 119 -15.46 34.78 23.90
C GLN A 119 -15.45 33.36 24.49
N VAL A 120 -15.45 32.32 23.65
CA VAL A 120 -15.42 30.93 24.08
C VAL A 120 -14.14 30.24 23.62
N VAL A 121 -13.87 29.06 24.18
CA VAL A 121 -12.83 28.17 23.64
C VAL A 121 -13.48 26.99 22.94
N LYS A 122 -12.80 26.44 21.94
CA LYS A 122 -13.23 25.25 21.21
C LYS A 122 -12.12 24.22 21.17
N LYS A 123 -12.53 22.97 21.39
CA LYS A 123 -11.70 21.79 21.11
C LYS A 123 -11.75 21.52 19.61
N VAL A 124 -10.60 21.69 18.94
CA VAL A 124 -10.47 21.46 17.50
C VAL A 124 -9.50 20.31 17.28
N ALA A 125 -9.89 19.31 16.50
CA ALA A 125 -8.95 18.28 16.07
C ALA A 125 -8.00 18.87 15.03
N GLU A 126 -6.69 18.77 15.26
CA GLU A 126 -5.68 19.49 14.47
C GLU A 126 -4.83 18.56 13.59
N GLY A 127 -4.79 17.28 13.92
CA GLY A 127 -4.03 16.31 13.16
C GLY A 127 -4.06 14.92 13.75
N CYS A 128 -3.28 14.04 13.16
CA CYS A 128 -3.17 12.64 13.51
C CYS A 128 -1.91 12.40 14.33
N ILE A 129 -1.88 11.28 15.04
CA ILE A 129 -0.64 10.73 15.60
C ILE A 129 -0.05 9.78 14.55
N ALA A 130 1.25 9.93 14.27
CA ALA A 130 1.98 9.09 13.33
C ALA A 130 1.97 7.61 13.76
N HIS A 131 2.32 6.71 12.82
CA HIS A 131 2.33 5.28 13.09
C HIS A 131 3.34 4.85 14.18
N ASP A 132 4.39 5.64 14.40
CA ASP A 132 5.35 5.45 15.50
C ASP A 132 4.83 5.84 16.88
N LYS A 133 3.60 6.39 16.97
CA LYS A 133 2.93 6.81 18.21
C LYS A 133 3.59 7.98 18.95
N GLN A 134 4.55 8.67 18.33
CA GLN A 134 5.28 9.79 18.94
C GLN A 134 5.06 11.10 18.20
N ARG A 135 5.15 11.07 16.86
CA ARG A 135 5.06 12.29 16.06
C ARG A 135 3.62 12.70 15.79
N ARG A 136 3.41 14.00 15.62
CA ARG A 136 2.12 14.60 15.25
C ARG A 136 2.18 15.01 13.78
N VAL A 137 1.13 14.66 13.04
CA VAL A 137 1.00 14.95 11.62
C VAL A 137 -0.23 15.84 11.44
N PRO A 138 -0.08 17.12 11.07
CA PRO A 138 -1.22 18.02 10.87
C PRO A 138 -2.23 17.48 9.84
N LEU A 139 -3.50 17.86 9.97
CA LEU A 139 -4.52 17.54 8.97
C LEU A 139 -4.06 18.00 7.58
N GLY A 140 -4.16 17.11 6.59
CA GLY A 140 -3.72 17.35 5.22
C GLY A 140 -2.25 17.02 4.94
N GLU A 141 -1.42 16.88 5.96
CA GLU A 141 0.00 16.54 5.81
C GLU A 141 0.22 15.03 5.67
N THR A 142 1.39 14.67 5.15
CA THR A 142 1.80 13.29 4.90
C THR A 142 2.93 12.81 5.81
N ASP A 143 2.92 11.53 6.14
CA ASP A 143 4.01 10.83 6.83
C ASP A 143 4.32 9.51 6.14
N ASP A 144 5.61 9.15 6.09
CA ASP A 144 6.07 7.91 5.49
C ASP A 144 6.36 6.87 6.58
N PHE A 145 5.81 5.67 6.42
CA PHE A 145 6.02 4.59 7.39
C PHE A 145 6.03 3.22 6.70
N GLN A 146 7.06 2.41 7.00
CA GLN A 146 7.22 1.03 6.51
C GLN A 146 6.99 0.84 5.00
N GLY A 147 7.50 1.76 4.18
CA GLY A 147 7.42 1.66 2.72
C GLY A 147 6.08 2.11 2.12
N TYR A 148 5.30 2.92 2.84
CA TYR A 148 4.06 3.54 2.38
C TYR A 148 3.98 5.00 2.80
N THR A 149 3.28 5.79 2.01
CA THR A 149 2.96 7.18 2.33
C THR A 149 1.54 7.23 2.86
N TYR A 150 1.37 7.91 4.00
CA TYR A 150 0.09 8.15 4.63
C TYR A 150 -0.21 9.64 4.67
N LYS A 151 -1.49 9.99 4.69
CA LYS A 151 -1.98 11.36 4.81
C LYS A 151 -2.96 11.45 5.97
N CYS A 152 -2.79 12.46 6.82
CA CYS A 152 -3.79 12.73 7.87
C CYS A 152 -5.04 13.31 7.22
N GLN A 153 -6.17 12.61 7.36
CA GLN A 153 -7.42 13.04 6.74
C GLN A 153 -8.59 12.88 7.71
N GLU A 154 -9.49 13.86 7.65
CA GLU A 154 -10.83 13.74 8.21
C GLU A 154 -11.72 13.03 7.18
N LYS A 155 -12.32 11.91 7.58
CA LYS A 155 -13.29 11.20 6.75
C LYS A 155 -14.66 11.87 6.81
N SER A 156 -15.54 11.54 5.87
CA SER A 156 -16.91 12.08 5.80
C SER A 156 -17.76 11.84 7.06
N ASN A 157 -17.41 10.84 7.87
CA ASN A 157 -18.05 10.54 9.15
C ASN A 157 -17.42 11.28 10.34
N GLY A 158 -16.55 12.27 10.10
CA GLY A 158 -15.83 13.04 11.12
C GLY A 158 -14.66 12.29 11.78
N VAL A 159 -14.36 11.06 11.35
CA VAL A 159 -13.22 10.30 11.90
C VAL A 159 -11.92 10.79 11.27
N ILE A 160 -11.02 11.30 12.11
CA ILE A 160 -9.67 11.69 11.72
C ILE A 160 -8.74 10.50 11.88
N GLN A 161 -8.04 10.14 10.81
CA GLN A 161 -7.05 9.08 10.85
C GLN A 161 -6.01 9.19 9.76
N MET A 162 -4.94 8.43 9.95
CA MET A 162 -3.88 8.28 8.97
C MET A 162 -4.32 7.35 7.85
N CYS A 163 -4.50 7.89 6.65
CA CYS A 163 -4.98 7.15 5.48
C CYS A 163 -3.82 6.84 4.55
N SER A 164 -3.68 5.59 4.12
CA SER A 164 -2.62 5.20 3.19
C SER A 164 -2.94 5.74 1.79
N VAL A 165 -2.06 6.56 1.23
CA VAL A 165 -2.26 7.27 -0.05
C VAL A 165 -1.18 6.99 -1.09
N GLY A 166 -0.17 6.19 -0.76
CA GLY A 166 0.88 5.83 -1.71
C GLY A 166 1.78 4.70 -1.21
N CYS A 167 2.60 4.21 -2.13
CA CYS A 167 3.60 3.18 -1.91
C CYS A 167 4.99 3.81 -2.05
N ILE A 168 5.98 3.31 -1.31
CA ILE A 168 7.37 3.77 -1.40
C ILE A 168 8.23 2.58 -1.76
N HIS A 169 8.94 2.64 -2.88
CA HIS A 169 9.86 1.61 -3.31
C HIS A 169 11.24 2.25 -3.55
N GLU A 170 12.26 1.74 -2.86
CA GLU A 170 13.63 2.26 -2.91
C GLU A 170 13.73 3.78 -2.70
N GLY A 171 12.94 4.30 -1.75
CA GLY A 171 12.89 5.73 -1.42
C GLY A 171 12.04 6.59 -2.36
N VAL A 172 11.56 6.05 -3.49
CA VAL A 172 10.70 6.76 -4.43
C VAL A 172 9.22 6.57 -4.06
N ARG A 173 8.48 7.67 -4.00
CA ARG A 173 7.03 7.69 -3.72
C ARG A 173 6.23 7.47 -4.99
N TYR A 174 5.26 6.56 -4.91
CA TYR A 174 4.29 6.24 -5.95
C TYR A 174 2.88 6.48 -5.42
N ALA A 175 2.14 7.35 -6.09
CA ALA A 175 0.72 7.54 -5.82
C ALA A 175 -0.08 6.27 -6.15
N VAL A 176 -1.24 6.12 -5.52
CA VAL A 176 -2.20 5.07 -5.91
C VAL A 176 -2.49 5.18 -7.41
N GLY A 177 -2.43 4.05 -8.13
CA GLY A 177 -2.60 4.04 -9.58
C GLY A 177 -1.28 4.04 -10.37
N GLN A 178 -0.16 4.40 -9.74
CA GLN A 178 1.13 4.42 -10.43
C GLN A 178 1.78 3.04 -10.47
N GLN A 179 2.59 2.84 -11.51
CA GLN A 179 3.34 1.62 -11.76
C GLN A 179 4.83 1.91 -11.74
N TRP A 180 5.63 0.93 -11.36
CA TRP A 180 7.09 0.99 -11.45
C TRP A 180 7.66 -0.37 -11.81
N GLN A 181 8.85 -0.35 -12.37
CA GLN A 181 9.64 -1.54 -12.64
C GLN A 181 10.53 -1.83 -11.44
N ASP A 182 10.63 -3.10 -11.06
CA ASP A 182 11.57 -3.63 -10.07
C ASP A 182 12.10 -4.96 -10.61
N GLY A 183 13.36 -4.93 -11.06
CA GLY A 183 13.98 -6.01 -11.83
C GLY A 183 13.21 -6.34 -13.12
N ASP A 184 12.91 -7.62 -13.31
CA ASP A 184 12.16 -8.12 -14.48
C ASP A 184 10.64 -8.12 -14.26
N TYR A 185 10.13 -7.34 -13.30
CA TYR A 185 8.72 -7.32 -12.93
C TYR A 185 8.15 -5.91 -12.88
N LEU A 186 6.86 -5.83 -13.18
CA LEU A 186 6.07 -4.61 -13.13
C LEU A 186 5.18 -4.61 -11.90
N TYR A 187 5.31 -3.57 -11.08
CA TYR A 187 4.51 -3.36 -9.89
C TYR A 187 3.55 -2.19 -10.04
N TYR A 188 2.55 -2.18 -9.17
CA TYR A 188 1.48 -1.20 -9.13
C TYR A 188 1.10 -0.90 -7.69
N CYS A 189 0.89 0.39 -7.38
CA CYS A 189 0.40 0.80 -6.07
C CYS A 189 -1.12 0.70 -6.05
N LYS A 190 -1.63 -0.32 -5.35
CA LYS A 190 -3.05 -0.60 -5.25
C LYS A 190 -3.57 -0.28 -3.86
N THR A 191 -4.75 0.32 -3.78
CA THR A 191 -5.52 0.40 -2.55
C THR A 191 -6.43 -0.81 -2.41
N GLN A 192 -6.34 -1.53 -1.29
CA GLN A 192 -7.22 -2.65 -0.94
C GLN A 192 -7.63 -2.52 0.53
N GLY A 193 -8.94 -2.48 0.80
CA GLY A 193 -9.46 -2.34 2.16
C GLY A 193 -8.99 -1.08 2.90
N GLY A 194 -8.75 0.02 2.17
CA GLY A 194 -8.26 1.28 2.73
C GLY A 194 -6.75 1.32 3.05
N LYS A 195 -5.99 0.29 2.69
CA LYS A 195 -4.53 0.25 2.80
C LYS A 195 -3.89 0.16 1.41
N CYS A 196 -2.76 0.83 1.21
CA CYS A 196 -1.96 0.63 0.01
C CYS A 196 -1.16 -0.67 0.12
N THR A 197 -0.98 -1.31 -1.03
CA THR A 197 -0.19 -2.53 -1.19
C THR A 197 0.59 -2.43 -2.49
N LYS A 198 1.82 -2.95 -2.48
CA LYS A 198 2.63 -3.12 -3.69
C LYS A 198 2.22 -4.43 -4.34
N GLN A 199 1.57 -4.36 -5.49
CA GLN A 199 1.13 -5.55 -6.22
C GLN A 199 2.00 -5.74 -7.47
N CYS A 200 2.60 -6.92 -7.63
CA CYS A 200 3.17 -7.32 -8.91
C CYS A 200 2.02 -7.63 -9.87
N ILE A 201 1.99 -6.94 -11.01
CA ILE A 201 0.90 -7.00 -12.00
C ILE A 201 1.38 -7.49 -13.37
N GLY A 202 2.69 -7.67 -13.54
CA GLY A 202 3.26 -8.01 -14.82
C GLY A 202 4.75 -8.32 -14.75
N CYS A 203 5.29 -8.58 -15.91
CA CYS A 203 6.70 -8.78 -16.17
C CYS A 203 7.24 -7.59 -16.98
N TYR A 204 8.54 -7.41 -16.95
CA TYR A 204 9.24 -6.48 -17.81
C TYR A 204 10.28 -7.26 -18.61
N ALA A 205 10.21 -7.18 -19.94
CA ALA A 205 11.15 -7.86 -20.82
C ALA A 205 11.30 -7.10 -22.14
N ASN A 206 12.52 -7.03 -22.66
CA ASN A 206 12.86 -6.33 -23.91
C ASN A 206 12.41 -4.84 -23.96
N GLY A 207 12.31 -4.18 -22.81
CA GLY A 207 11.81 -2.80 -22.72
C GLY A 207 10.28 -2.68 -22.66
N ASP A 208 9.56 -3.79 -22.76
CA ASP A 208 8.11 -3.83 -22.77
C ASP A 208 7.52 -4.24 -21.43
N LYS A 209 6.36 -3.65 -21.11
CA LYS A 209 5.50 -4.03 -19.99
C LYS A 209 4.57 -5.15 -20.44
N LEU A 210 4.66 -6.31 -19.79
CA LEU A 210 3.88 -7.49 -20.13
C LEU A 210 2.94 -7.84 -18.97
N PHE A 211 1.65 -7.97 -19.24
CA PHE A 211 0.66 -8.45 -18.28
C PHE A 211 0.58 -9.99 -18.31
N ASP A 212 -0.09 -10.56 -17.31
CA ASP A 212 -0.27 -12.01 -17.20
C ASP A 212 -0.79 -12.63 -18.52
N GLY A 213 -0.15 -13.70 -18.97
CA GLY A 213 -0.48 -14.38 -20.22
C GLY A 213 0.16 -13.81 -21.48
N GLN A 214 0.68 -12.57 -21.46
CA GLN A 214 1.38 -12.02 -22.62
C GLN A 214 2.72 -12.70 -22.85
N ARG A 215 3.11 -12.79 -24.13
CA ARG A 215 4.30 -13.53 -24.57
C ARG A 215 5.33 -12.61 -25.20
N TYR A 216 6.58 -12.99 -25.05
CA TYR A 216 7.71 -12.33 -25.71
C TYR A 216 8.73 -13.38 -26.15
N LYS A 217 9.65 -12.97 -27.03
CA LYS A 217 10.71 -13.83 -27.56
C LYS A 217 12.07 -13.32 -27.08
N LYS A 218 12.94 -14.25 -26.69
CA LYS A 218 14.33 -13.96 -26.31
C LYS A 218 15.16 -15.22 -26.48
N ASP A 219 16.33 -15.11 -27.11
CA ASP A 219 17.32 -16.18 -27.24
C ASP A 219 16.73 -17.51 -27.76
N GLY A 220 15.96 -17.46 -28.85
CA GLY A 220 15.31 -18.64 -29.44
C GLY A 220 14.18 -19.26 -28.62
N THR A 221 13.80 -18.64 -27.49
CA THR A 221 12.72 -19.09 -26.61
C THR A 221 11.56 -18.11 -26.61
N THR A 222 10.34 -18.64 -26.69
CA THR A 222 9.13 -17.89 -26.38
C THR A 222 8.82 -18.03 -24.90
N PHE A 223 8.76 -16.91 -24.21
CA PHE A 223 8.37 -16.79 -22.82
C PHE A 223 6.95 -16.27 -22.70
N GLN A 224 6.30 -16.60 -21.60
CA GLN A 224 5.01 -16.07 -21.18
C GLN A 224 5.14 -15.48 -19.78
N CYS A 225 4.65 -14.25 -19.60
CA CYS A 225 4.55 -13.68 -18.26
C CYS A 225 3.50 -14.45 -17.45
N GLU A 226 3.87 -14.95 -16.28
CA GLU A 226 2.99 -15.67 -15.37
C GLU A 226 2.97 -14.94 -14.01
N ILE A 227 1.83 -14.33 -13.68
CA ILE A 227 1.58 -13.59 -12.43
C ILE A 227 0.37 -14.20 -11.73
N ARG A 228 0.63 -15.05 -10.74
CA ARG A 228 -0.39 -15.70 -9.90
C ARG A 228 -0.09 -15.46 -8.43
N ARG A 229 -1.03 -15.83 -7.56
CA ARG A 229 -0.84 -15.72 -6.12
C ARG A 229 0.36 -16.56 -5.68
N GLY A 230 1.44 -15.90 -5.23
CA GLY A 230 2.67 -16.55 -4.78
C GLY A 230 3.61 -17.04 -5.88
N ILE A 231 3.25 -16.89 -7.16
CA ILE A 231 4.07 -17.32 -8.30
C ILE A 231 4.23 -16.13 -9.24
N ARG A 232 5.48 -15.75 -9.51
CA ARG A 232 5.85 -14.76 -10.52
C ARG A 232 7.05 -15.30 -11.27
N ARG A 233 6.95 -15.44 -12.59
CA ARG A 233 8.08 -15.88 -13.43
C ARG A 233 7.85 -15.60 -14.90
N HIS A 234 8.96 -15.58 -15.62
CA HIS A 234 9.01 -15.69 -17.08
C HIS A 234 9.02 -17.16 -17.45
N ARG A 235 7.84 -17.71 -17.80
CA ARG A 235 7.72 -19.14 -18.11
C ARG A 235 8.08 -19.40 -19.55
N ALA A 236 9.07 -20.26 -19.80
CA ALA A 236 9.35 -20.77 -21.14
C ALA A 236 8.17 -21.62 -21.64
N VAL A 237 7.64 -21.32 -22.83
CA VAL A 237 6.44 -21.96 -23.40
C VAL A 237 6.60 -22.49 -24.82
N GLY A 238 7.70 -22.19 -25.51
CA GLY A 238 7.93 -22.69 -26.86
C GLY A 238 9.26 -22.24 -27.45
N CYS A 239 9.64 -22.85 -28.56
CA CYS A 239 10.85 -22.54 -29.32
C CYS A 239 10.50 -21.57 -30.46
N VAL A 240 11.37 -20.61 -30.71
CA VAL A 240 11.29 -19.75 -31.89
C VAL A 240 12.16 -20.36 -32.98
N ILE A 241 11.57 -20.68 -34.12
CA ILE A 241 12.29 -21.19 -35.30
C ILE A 241 12.02 -20.32 -36.52
N SER A 242 12.90 -20.36 -37.51
CA SER A 242 12.66 -19.75 -38.83
C SER A 242 12.18 -20.82 -39.81
N GLU A 243 10.98 -20.65 -40.35
CA GLU A 243 10.37 -21.55 -41.33
C GLU A 243 9.93 -20.70 -42.53
N ASN A 244 10.50 -20.97 -43.71
CA ASN A 244 10.27 -20.19 -44.93
C ASN A 244 10.53 -18.68 -44.76
N GLY A 245 11.59 -18.33 -44.01
CA GLY A 245 11.96 -16.93 -43.73
C GLY A 245 11.03 -16.21 -42.74
N LYS A 246 10.06 -16.91 -42.14
CA LYS A 246 9.17 -16.37 -41.11
C LYS A 246 9.48 -17.02 -39.77
N GLU A 247 9.47 -16.22 -38.71
CA GLU A 247 9.57 -16.78 -37.37
C GLU A 247 8.26 -17.43 -36.95
N VAL A 248 8.36 -18.69 -36.53
CA VAL A 248 7.23 -19.50 -36.04
C VAL A 248 7.52 -19.94 -34.62
N ASN A 249 6.51 -19.87 -33.76
CA ASN A 249 6.58 -20.42 -32.40
C ASN A 249 6.10 -21.86 -32.41
N LYS A 250 6.95 -22.80 -31.98
CA LYS A 250 6.60 -24.20 -31.77
C LYS A 250 6.44 -24.47 -30.28
N VAL A 251 5.27 -24.96 -29.89
CA VAL A 251 4.96 -25.28 -28.48
C VAL A 251 5.84 -26.44 -28.01
N ILE A 252 6.22 -26.42 -26.73
CA ILE A 252 6.99 -27.50 -26.10
C ILE A 252 6.29 -28.85 -26.32
N GLY A 253 7.06 -29.86 -26.76
CA GLY A 253 6.60 -31.22 -27.05
C GLY A 253 5.93 -31.41 -28.42
N CYS A 254 5.64 -30.33 -29.16
CA CYS A 254 5.19 -30.47 -30.54
C CYS A 254 6.34 -30.95 -31.42
N ARG A 255 6.04 -31.93 -32.27
CA ARG A 255 6.98 -32.41 -33.30
C ARG A 255 6.65 -31.80 -34.65
N TRP A 256 7.68 -31.50 -35.43
CA TRP A 256 7.54 -31.00 -36.79
C TRP A 256 8.65 -31.57 -37.68
N TYR A 257 8.48 -31.41 -38.99
CA TYR A 257 9.41 -31.92 -39.99
C TYR A 257 10.00 -30.78 -40.79
N LEU A 258 11.32 -30.76 -40.92
CA LEU A 258 12.01 -29.99 -41.97
C LEU A 258 12.10 -30.86 -43.21
N HIS A 259 11.46 -30.44 -44.30
CA HIS A 259 11.38 -31.22 -45.53
C HIS A 259 12.47 -30.80 -46.52
N SER A 260 13.13 -31.79 -47.11
CA SER A 260 13.90 -31.66 -48.34
C SER A 260 13.32 -32.58 -49.42
N GLN A 261 13.91 -32.57 -50.62
CA GLN A 261 13.51 -33.45 -51.72
C GLN A 261 13.63 -34.94 -51.32
N ASP A 262 14.74 -35.30 -50.67
CA ASP A 262 15.11 -36.70 -50.40
C ASP A 262 15.12 -37.05 -48.89
N SER A 263 14.79 -36.11 -48.01
CA SER A 263 14.80 -36.32 -46.57
C SER A 263 13.73 -35.55 -45.80
N LYS A 264 13.44 -36.00 -44.58
CA LYS A 264 12.78 -35.21 -43.54
C LYS A 264 13.64 -35.25 -42.28
N ILE A 265 13.74 -34.13 -41.58
CA ILE A 265 14.33 -34.09 -40.24
C ILE A 265 13.20 -33.84 -39.25
N GLU A 266 12.95 -34.81 -38.37
CA GLU A 266 11.97 -34.68 -37.29
C GLU A 266 12.60 -33.94 -36.11
N GLN A 267 11.97 -32.84 -35.70
CA GLN A 267 12.42 -32.01 -34.58
C GLN A 267 11.31 -31.83 -33.56
N THR A 268 11.71 -31.53 -32.33
CA THR A 268 10.80 -31.20 -31.22
C THR A 268 11.35 -30.02 -30.42
N CYS A 269 10.46 -29.33 -29.70
CA CYS A 269 10.84 -28.30 -28.75
C CYS A 269 10.87 -28.87 -27.34
N GLU A 270 12.02 -28.79 -26.66
CA GLU A 270 12.18 -29.25 -25.28
C GLU A 270 12.46 -28.07 -24.34
N THR A 271 12.20 -28.26 -23.04
CA THR A 271 12.53 -27.27 -22.01
C THR A 271 13.36 -27.88 -20.89
N ASN A 272 14.30 -27.10 -20.36
CA ASN A 272 15.02 -27.39 -19.12
C ASN A 272 14.45 -26.63 -17.91
N GLY A 273 13.28 -25.99 -18.05
CA GLY A 273 12.63 -25.17 -17.04
C GLY A 273 12.99 -23.67 -17.10
N GLN A 274 14.16 -23.31 -17.62
CA GLN A 274 14.59 -21.90 -17.76
C GLN A 274 14.49 -21.40 -19.20
N ALA A 275 14.85 -22.25 -20.17
CA ALA A 275 14.80 -21.93 -21.59
C ALA A 275 14.20 -23.11 -22.37
N THR A 276 14.01 -22.90 -23.67
CA THR A 276 13.70 -23.97 -24.61
C THR A 276 14.82 -24.18 -25.59
N LYS A 277 14.93 -25.40 -26.11
CA LYS A 277 15.85 -25.75 -27.20
C LYS A 277 15.13 -26.62 -28.22
N VAL A 278 15.49 -26.45 -29.48
CA VAL A 278 15.09 -27.38 -30.54
C VAL A 278 15.99 -28.60 -30.46
N VAL A 279 15.40 -29.79 -30.50
CA VAL A 279 16.11 -31.08 -30.48
C VAL A 279 15.70 -31.88 -31.70
N THR A 280 16.67 -32.48 -32.37
CA THR A 280 16.39 -33.40 -33.47
C THR A 280 16.05 -34.77 -32.91
N VAL A 281 14.87 -35.27 -33.26
CA VAL A 281 14.38 -36.59 -32.84
C VAL A 281 14.94 -37.67 -33.76
N GLY A 282 15.02 -37.39 -35.06
CA GLY A 282 15.63 -38.30 -36.02
C GLY A 282 15.60 -37.79 -37.45
N CYS A 283 16.39 -38.44 -38.30
CA CYS A 283 16.46 -38.20 -39.73
C CYS A 283 15.71 -39.29 -40.48
N ILE A 284 14.88 -38.91 -41.44
CA ILE A 284 14.04 -39.79 -42.25
C ILE A 284 14.50 -39.70 -43.70
N PHE A 285 14.99 -40.81 -44.24
CA PHE A 285 15.31 -40.93 -45.66
C PHE A 285 14.05 -41.21 -46.48
N ARG A 286 13.89 -40.49 -47.59
CA ARG A 286 12.76 -40.66 -48.51
C ARG A 286 13.23 -41.21 -49.85
N GLN A 287 12.47 -42.15 -50.41
CA GLN A 287 12.64 -42.59 -51.79
C GLN A 287 11.29 -42.69 -52.48
N ASP A 288 11.20 -42.14 -53.69
CA ASP A 288 9.98 -42.10 -54.52
C ASP A 288 8.78 -41.48 -53.78
N GLY A 289 9.06 -40.49 -52.92
CA GLY A 289 8.05 -39.81 -52.10
C GLY A 289 7.67 -40.51 -50.79
N PHE A 290 8.13 -41.74 -50.55
CA PHE A 290 7.82 -42.52 -49.35
C PHE A 290 8.93 -42.45 -48.30
N ASP A 291 8.55 -42.45 -47.03
CA ASP A 291 9.48 -42.53 -45.90
C ASP A 291 9.96 -43.98 -45.77
N ARG A 292 11.27 -44.20 -45.87
CA ARG A 292 11.86 -45.55 -45.95
C ARG A 292 12.62 -45.95 -44.69
N ILE A 293 13.47 -45.06 -44.21
CA ILE A 293 14.39 -45.33 -43.12
C ILE A 293 14.33 -44.17 -42.13
N PHE A 294 14.18 -44.50 -40.85
CA PHE A 294 14.35 -43.57 -39.73
C PHE A 294 15.65 -43.89 -39.01
N LEU A 295 16.44 -42.85 -38.72
CA LEU A 295 17.67 -42.95 -37.94
C LEU A 295 17.65 -41.93 -36.80
N GLU A 296 18.01 -42.36 -35.59
CA GLU A 296 18.32 -41.44 -34.50
C GLU A 296 19.62 -40.66 -34.82
N PRO A 297 19.80 -39.45 -34.26
CA PRO A 297 21.05 -38.71 -34.38
C PRO A 297 22.27 -39.53 -33.93
N GLY A 298 23.37 -39.41 -34.67
CA GLY A 298 24.61 -40.15 -34.42
C GLY A 298 24.61 -41.58 -34.94
N ARG A 299 23.60 -41.97 -35.76
CA ARG A 299 23.49 -43.32 -36.32
C ARG A 299 23.60 -43.35 -37.84
N TYR A 300 23.98 -44.52 -38.35
CA TYR A 300 23.98 -44.81 -39.78
C TYR A 300 23.43 -46.20 -40.07
N THR A 301 23.00 -46.45 -41.30
CA THR A 301 22.60 -47.76 -41.77
C THR A 301 23.01 -47.97 -43.23
N ILE A 302 22.98 -49.22 -43.69
CA ILE A 302 23.17 -49.59 -45.09
C ILE A 302 21.83 -50.09 -45.61
N TRP A 303 21.34 -49.46 -46.67
CA TRP A 303 20.07 -49.81 -47.27
C TRP A 303 20.23 -50.29 -48.71
N ASN A 304 19.61 -51.44 -49.01
CA ASN A 304 19.60 -52.00 -50.36
C ASN A 304 18.42 -51.42 -51.13
N LEU A 305 18.72 -50.64 -52.17
CA LEU A 305 17.71 -50.03 -53.02
C LEU A 305 16.89 -51.11 -53.72
N PRO A 306 15.55 -51.14 -53.54
CA PRO A 306 14.69 -52.05 -54.26
C PRO A 306 14.87 -51.88 -55.76
N LYS A 307 14.95 -52.99 -56.51
CA LYS A 307 15.07 -53.04 -57.99
C LYS A 307 16.39 -52.59 -58.62
N GLN A 308 17.26 -51.85 -57.90
CA GLN A 308 18.51 -51.33 -58.47
C GLN A 308 19.76 -52.17 -58.15
N GLN A 309 19.65 -53.23 -57.34
CA GLN A 309 20.78 -54.06 -56.85
C GLN A 309 21.96 -53.23 -56.29
N LYS A 310 21.68 -52.03 -55.78
CA LYS A 310 22.67 -51.09 -55.29
C LYS A 310 22.42 -50.82 -53.81
N ALA A 311 23.47 -50.97 -53.01
CA ALA A 311 23.46 -50.58 -51.61
C ALA A 311 23.90 -49.12 -51.48
N ILE A 312 23.25 -48.38 -50.58
CA ILE A 312 23.65 -47.02 -50.20
C ILE A 312 23.82 -46.93 -48.68
N GLY A 313 24.76 -46.11 -48.25
CA GLY A 313 24.89 -45.72 -46.85
C GLY A 313 24.02 -44.50 -46.56
N ILE A 314 23.36 -44.51 -45.41
CA ILE A 314 22.52 -43.41 -44.91
C ILE A 314 22.99 -43.08 -43.50
N ALA A 315 23.31 -41.82 -43.22
CA ALA A 315 23.76 -41.37 -41.90
C ALA A 315 22.93 -40.17 -41.42
N CYS A 316 22.55 -40.19 -40.14
CA CYS A 316 21.99 -39.03 -39.44
C CYS A 316 23.09 -38.44 -38.56
N ARG A 317 23.81 -37.44 -39.09
CA ARG A 317 24.98 -36.87 -38.42
C ARG A 317 24.57 -35.69 -37.56
N GLU A 318 25.00 -35.69 -36.30
CA GLU A 318 24.81 -34.56 -35.41
C GLU A 318 25.57 -33.33 -35.90
N THR A 319 24.92 -32.18 -35.83
CA THR A 319 25.48 -30.87 -36.18
C THR A 319 25.28 -29.91 -35.02
N SER A 320 25.91 -28.72 -35.09
CA SER A 320 25.74 -27.68 -34.05
C SER A 320 24.29 -27.19 -33.91
N THR A 321 23.45 -27.42 -34.92
CA THR A 321 22.05 -26.97 -34.97
C THR A 321 21.03 -28.12 -34.91
N GLY A 322 21.48 -29.37 -34.75
CA GLY A 322 20.59 -30.53 -34.74
C GLY A 322 21.26 -31.77 -35.34
N ALA A 323 20.66 -32.32 -36.40
CA ALA A 323 21.29 -33.36 -37.20
C ALA A 323 20.86 -33.24 -38.67
N ASP A 324 21.76 -33.66 -39.56
CA ASP A 324 21.54 -33.68 -41.00
C ASP A 324 21.57 -35.13 -41.53
N LEU A 325 20.75 -35.38 -42.54
CA LEU A 325 20.75 -36.65 -43.25
C LEU A 325 21.73 -36.60 -44.43
N GLU A 326 22.71 -37.51 -44.43
CA GLU A 326 23.64 -37.70 -45.53
C GLU A 326 23.45 -39.08 -46.17
N THR A 327 23.52 -39.15 -47.50
CA THR A 327 23.62 -40.41 -48.25
C THR A 327 24.98 -40.54 -48.90
N PHE A 328 25.56 -41.74 -48.92
CA PHE A 328 26.89 -41.99 -49.47
C PHE A 328 27.01 -43.36 -50.14
N ASN A 329 28.03 -43.54 -50.99
CA ASN A 329 28.33 -44.84 -51.59
C ASN A 329 28.96 -45.78 -50.54
N VAL A 330 28.64 -47.07 -50.57
CA VAL A 330 29.16 -48.06 -49.60
C VAL A 330 30.70 -48.17 -49.67
N GLU A 331 31.32 -47.85 -50.80
CA GLU A 331 32.78 -47.74 -50.91
C GLU A 331 33.38 -46.69 -49.96
N GLN A 332 32.59 -45.70 -49.53
CA GLN A 332 32.99 -44.62 -48.62
C GLN A 332 32.60 -44.91 -47.16
N LEU A 333 32.18 -46.13 -46.83
CA LEU A 333 31.65 -46.48 -45.51
C LEU A 333 32.60 -46.07 -44.38
N GLU A 334 33.86 -46.52 -44.43
CA GLU A 334 34.83 -46.27 -43.35
C GLU A 334 35.02 -44.78 -43.05
N SER A 335 35.09 -43.94 -44.08
CA SER A 335 35.31 -42.49 -43.92
C SER A 335 34.04 -41.74 -43.52
N ARG A 336 32.86 -42.19 -43.97
CA ARG A 336 31.58 -41.52 -43.72
C ARG A 336 30.93 -41.94 -42.42
N THR A 337 31.32 -43.05 -41.81
CA THR A 337 30.72 -43.55 -40.56
C THR A 337 31.57 -43.32 -39.32
N VAL A 338 32.67 -42.56 -39.44
CA VAL A 338 33.53 -42.22 -38.29
C VAL A 338 32.69 -41.54 -37.20
N GLY A 339 32.71 -42.12 -36.00
CA GLY A 339 31.97 -41.62 -34.83
C GLY A 339 30.47 -41.94 -34.82
N LEU A 340 29.95 -42.64 -35.83
CA LEU A 340 28.54 -43.03 -35.91
C LEU A 340 28.33 -44.48 -35.45
N LYS A 341 27.15 -44.76 -34.88
CA LYS A 341 26.73 -46.12 -34.51
C LYS A 341 25.88 -46.75 -35.61
N TYR A 342 26.16 -48.01 -35.94
CA TYR A 342 25.32 -48.75 -36.88
C TYR A 342 23.94 -49.00 -36.28
N ASP A 343 22.88 -48.66 -37.01
CA ASP A 343 21.51 -49.04 -36.71
C ASP A 343 21.03 -50.05 -37.75
N THR A 344 20.49 -51.16 -37.27
CA THR A 344 19.88 -52.13 -38.15
C THR A 344 18.64 -51.49 -38.78
N PRO A 345 18.47 -51.51 -40.12
CA PRO A 345 17.37 -50.83 -40.77
C PRO A 345 16.03 -51.30 -40.18
N ARG A 346 15.26 -50.37 -39.62
CA ARG A 346 13.90 -50.62 -39.12
C ARG A 346 12.91 -50.09 -40.15
N GLY A 347 12.50 -50.95 -41.07
CA GLY A 347 11.54 -50.64 -42.12
C GLY A 347 11.15 -51.91 -42.88
N LYS A 348 9.87 -52.08 -43.19
CA LYS A 348 9.37 -53.16 -44.06
C LYS A 348 9.55 -52.82 -45.53
#